data_AF-I3KY14-F1
#
_entry.id   AF-I3KY14-F1
#
_cell.length_a   1.000
_cell.length_b   1.000
_cell.length_c   1.000
_cell.angle_alpha   90.00
_cell.angle_beta   90.00
_cell.angle_gamma   90.00
#
_symmetry.space_group_name_H-M   'P 1'
#
loop_
_entity.id
_entity.type
_entity.pdbx_description
1 polymer ?
#
loop_
_entity_poly.entity_id
_entity_poly.type
_entity_poly.pdbx_seq_one_letter_code
_entity_poly.pdbx_strand_id
1 'polypeptide(L)'
;AAAVGLYLLTRRLRKSGVMFLLFLLAIVPSGHGCPEECLCSLQTVKCQNKDLDKIPHFIPNNTKILFVSGNSISRISGDSFPTRLELLTDLHLSGNELEYVDTMAFNNLPNLVRLDLSNNTLQNFNESAFPNDTKLQHLNLSRSLHNHSTTDELLNFLRSGNLVNLTVLDLSNNDLVILPSDIFTHLSSLVSLSLQNTSIINIHNGTLRVPPLRELDLRNNSLKHLSSKMMAEFSLKPDLRIQLAGNPWLCNCFIEDTLMWLKNSTQVVDVQNLTCTNPKDLRHQPLLQLEKYELKCSMEMKGVLGTSYVFLGLVLALIGVIFLLVLYLNRKGIKRWMYNIRDACRDHMEGYHYRYEINSDPRLANLSINSDV
;
A
#
# COMPACT_ATOMS: atom_id res chain seq x y z
N ALA A 1 62.65 -1.89 -43.44
CA ALA A 1 63.76 -1.29 -42.68
C ALA A 1 63.44 -1.14 -41.17
N ALA A 2 62.83 -2.14 -40.52
CA ALA A 2 62.51 -2.09 -39.08
C ALA A 2 62.81 -3.43 -38.36
N ALA A 3 63.80 -4.19 -38.87
CA ALA A 3 64.22 -5.47 -38.30
C ALA A 3 65.70 -5.49 -37.84
N VAL A 4 66.40 -4.36 -37.95
CA VAL A 4 67.85 -4.27 -37.61
C VAL A 4 68.08 -3.42 -36.34
N GLY A 5 67.07 -2.72 -35.82
CA GLY A 5 67.18 -1.88 -34.62
C GLY A 5 67.09 -2.61 -33.28
N LEU A 6 66.52 -3.82 -33.22
CA LEU A 6 66.32 -4.54 -31.96
C LEU A 6 67.53 -5.40 -31.52
N TYR A 7 68.52 -5.59 -32.40
CA TYR A 7 69.67 -6.46 -32.12
C TYR A 7 70.83 -5.73 -31.39
N LEU A 8 70.77 -4.39 -31.29
CA LEU A 8 71.84 -3.58 -30.68
C LEU A 8 71.53 -3.08 -29.26
N LEU A 9 70.29 -3.18 -28.78
CA LEU A 9 69.95 -2.89 -27.37
C LEU A 9 70.12 -4.10 -26.45
N THR A 10 70.21 -5.31 -26.99
CA THR A 10 70.43 -6.55 -26.21
C THR A 10 71.90 -6.79 -25.85
N ARG A 11 72.84 -5.96 -26.34
CA ARG A 11 74.29 -6.12 -26.09
C ARG A 11 74.88 -5.23 -25.01
N ARG A 12 74.11 -4.33 -24.38
CA ARG A 12 74.62 -3.38 -23.36
C ARG A 12 74.04 -3.49 -21.96
N LEU A 13 73.32 -4.58 -21.65
CA LEU A 13 72.96 -4.93 -20.27
C LEU A 13 73.34 -6.40 -19.97
N ARG A 14 74.56 -6.78 -20.37
CA ARG A 14 75.20 -8.04 -19.96
C ARG A 14 76.05 -7.80 -18.71
N LYS A 15 75.45 -7.35 -17.61
CA LYS A 15 76.04 -7.31 -16.25
C LYS A 15 74.93 -7.28 -15.18
N SER A 16 74.22 -8.40 -15.02
CA SER A 16 73.73 -8.92 -13.73
C SER A 16 72.79 -10.08 -14.00
N GLY A 17 73.35 -11.30 -14.04
CA GLY A 17 72.58 -12.55 -14.16
C GLY A 17 71.67 -12.84 -12.97
N VAL A 18 71.61 -11.95 -11.98
CA VAL A 18 70.77 -12.07 -10.78
C VAL A 18 69.43 -11.31 -10.94
N MET A 19 69.35 -10.31 -11.84
CA MET A 19 68.14 -9.50 -12.02
C MET A 19 67.10 -10.15 -12.95
N PHE A 20 67.54 -11.01 -13.88
CA PHE A 20 66.63 -11.69 -14.82
C PHE A 20 65.90 -12.89 -14.20
N LEU A 21 66.51 -13.52 -13.18
CA LEU A 21 65.86 -14.61 -12.42
C LEU A 21 64.84 -14.08 -11.39
N LEU A 22 65.05 -12.87 -10.87
CA LEU A 22 64.09 -12.19 -9.99
C LEU A 22 62.87 -11.65 -10.75
N PHE A 23 63.02 -11.31 -12.04
CA PHE A 23 61.88 -10.89 -12.87
C PHE A 23 60.99 -12.04 -13.35
N LEU A 24 61.53 -13.27 -13.41
CA LEU A 24 60.76 -14.48 -13.73
C LEU A 24 60.09 -15.13 -12.51
N LEU A 25 60.43 -14.70 -11.29
CA LEU A 25 59.76 -15.10 -10.04
C LEU A 25 58.69 -14.10 -9.57
N ALA A 26 58.47 -13.02 -10.32
CA ALA A 26 57.46 -12.00 -10.02
C ALA A 26 56.27 -12.00 -11.00
N ILE A 27 56.07 -13.09 -11.75
CA ILE A 27 54.85 -13.33 -12.52
C ILE A 27 54.38 -14.74 -12.18
N VAL A 28 53.97 -14.92 -10.93
CA VAL A 28 52.87 -15.84 -10.68
C VAL A 28 51.63 -15.07 -11.12
N PRO A 29 50.87 -15.49 -12.15
CA PRO A 29 49.51 -15.03 -12.29
C PRO A 29 48.71 -15.68 -11.17
N SER A 30 48.88 -15.17 -9.95
CA SER A 30 48.11 -15.59 -8.79
C SER A 30 46.70 -15.07 -9.02
N GLY A 31 45.86 -15.94 -9.61
CA GLY A 31 44.41 -15.88 -9.69
C GLY A 31 43.81 -14.54 -10.08
N HIS A 32 43.19 -14.45 -11.26
CA HIS A 32 41.83 -13.94 -11.40
C HIS A 32 41.39 -13.06 -10.20
N GLY A 33 41.90 -11.83 -10.20
CA GLY A 33 42.20 -11.03 -9.00
C GLY A 33 40.97 -10.40 -8.37
N CYS A 34 41.07 -9.98 -7.11
CA CYS A 34 39.99 -9.20 -6.50
C CYS A 34 39.66 -7.95 -7.36
N PRO A 35 38.39 -7.58 -7.58
CA PRO A 35 38.06 -6.31 -8.22
C PRO A 35 38.71 -5.13 -7.50
N GLU A 36 39.23 -4.16 -8.26
CA GLU A 36 40.11 -3.11 -7.73
C GLU A 36 39.44 -2.25 -6.65
N GLU A 37 38.14 -2.00 -6.78
CA GLU A 37 37.37 -1.20 -5.81
C GLU A 37 37.02 -2.00 -4.54
N CYS A 38 37.26 -3.31 -4.52
CA CYS A 38 36.74 -4.23 -3.53
C CYS A 38 37.81 -4.86 -2.64
N LEU A 39 37.37 -5.38 -1.50
CA LEU A 39 38.19 -6.14 -0.57
C LEU A 39 37.78 -7.61 -0.60
N CYS A 40 38.70 -8.48 -0.98
CA CYS A 40 38.47 -9.92 -1.00
C CYS A 40 39.19 -10.59 0.17
N SER A 41 38.46 -11.42 0.91
CA SER A 41 38.99 -12.21 2.00
C SER A 41 38.35 -13.59 1.99
N LEU A 42 39.18 -14.63 1.85
CA LEU A 42 38.74 -16.02 1.74
C LEU A 42 37.72 -16.23 0.60
N GLN A 43 36.45 -16.36 0.93
CA GLN A 43 35.32 -16.57 0.02
C GLN A 43 34.32 -15.40 0.09
N THR A 44 34.73 -14.27 0.64
CA THR A 44 33.92 -13.07 0.79
C THR A 44 34.51 -11.93 -0.02
N VAL A 45 33.66 -11.28 -0.82
CA VAL A 45 34.01 -10.10 -1.60
C VAL A 45 33.18 -8.93 -1.08
N LYS A 46 33.85 -7.83 -0.70
CA LYS A 46 33.22 -6.63 -0.14
C LYS A 46 33.48 -5.41 -1.02
N CYS A 47 32.43 -4.93 -1.65
CA CYS A 47 32.37 -3.79 -2.55
C CYS A 47 31.37 -2.75 -2.02
N GLN A 48 31.47 -2.37 -0.74
CA GLN A 48 30.48 -1.51 -0.07
C GLN A 48 30.93 -0.05 -0.02
N ASN A 49 30.00 0.88 -0.25
CA ASN A 49 30.26 2.33 -0.23
C ASN A 49 31.45 2.72 -1.13
N LYS A 50 31.40 2.26 -2.38
CA LYS A 50 32.43 2.45 -3.40
C LYS A 50 31.94 3.27 -4.60
N ASP A 51 30.76 3.88 -4.47
CA ASP A 51 30.11 4.70 -5.51
C ASP A 51 29.97 3.94 -6.84
N LEU A 52 29.76 2.62 -6.77
CA LEU A 52 29.60 1.78 -7.96
C LEU A 52 28.26 2.04 -8.64
N ASP A 53 28.28 2.17 -9.96
CA ASP A 53 27.09 2.26 -10.81
C ASP A 53 26.62 0.90 -11.33
N LYS A 54 27.47 -0.13 -11.22
CA LYS A 54 27.22 -1.50 -11.66
C LYS A 54 27.96 -2.53 -10.79
N ILE A 55 27.56 -3.78 -10.91
CA ILE A 55 28.32 -4.91 -10.34
C ILE A 55 29.71 -4.98 -11.00
N PRO A 56 30.80 -5.14 -10.23
CA PRO A 56 32.14 -5.33 -10.80
C PRO A 56 32.17 -6.54 -11.74
N HIS A 57 32.67 -6.35 -12.96
CA HIS A 57 32.73 -7.39 -14.00
C HIS A 57 33.47 -8.65 -13.56
N PHE A 58 34.47 -8.47 -12.69
CA PHE A 58 35.33 -9.53 -12.24
C PHE A 58 35.02 -9.87 -10.77
N ILE A 59 34.27 -10.95 -10.54
CA ILE A 59 34.05 -11.54 -9.20
C ILE A 59 34.76 -12.91 -9.16
N PRO A 60 35.64 -13.17 -8.17
CA PRO A 60 36.29 -14.47 -8.02
C PRO A 60 35.29 -15.64 -7.95
N ASN A 61 35.54 -16.71 -8.71
CA ASN A 61 34.63 -17.86 -8.81
C ASN A 61 34.45 -18.64 -7.49
N ASN A 62 35.38 -18.47 -6.54
CA ASN A 62 35.34 -19.09 -5.22
C ASN A 62 34.54 -18.27 -4.19
N THR A 63 33.90 -17.18 -4.62
CA THR A 63 33.08 -16.29 -3.77
C THR A 63 31.82 -17.02 -3.31
N LYS A 64 31.60 -17.06 -2.00
CA LYS A 64 30.36 -17.50 -1.35
C LYS A 64 29.46 -16.36 -0.93
N ILE A 65 30.07 -15.24 -0.49
CA ILE A 65 29.34 -14.08 0.03
C ILE A 65 29.81 -12.83 -0.70
N LEU A 66 28.88 -12.13 -1.33
CA LEU A 66 29.16 -10.89 -2.06
C LEU A 66 28.38 -9.73 -1.45
N PHE A 67 29.09 -8.73 -0.96
CA PHE A 67 28.52 -7.49 -0.45
C PHE A 67 28.75 -6.36 -1.46
N VAL A 68 27.68 -5.81 -2.01
CA VAL A 68 27.69 -4.65 -2.92
C VAL A 68 26.72 -3.57 -2.40
N SER A 69 26.52 -3.51 -1.08
CA SER A 69 25.62 -2.57 -0.41
C SER A 69 26.14 -1.14 -0.41
N GLY A 70 25.24 -0.15 -0.43
CA GLY A 70 25.62 1.25 -0.29
C GLY A 70 26.29 1.84 -1.52
N ASN A 71 25.87 1.46 -2.72
CA ASN A 71 26.36 2.05 -3.97
C ASN A 71 25.20 2.70 -4.76
N SER A 72 25.40 3.07 -6.02
CA SER A 72 24.39 3.72 -6.88
C SER A 72 23.98 2.82 -8.05
N ILE A 73 23.85 1.52 -7.80
CA ILE A 73 23.45 0.55 -8.83
C ILE A 73 21.94 0.65 -9.05
N SER A 74 21.53 0.98 -10.27
CA SER A 74 20.12 1.18 -10.63
C SER A 74 19.44 0.00 -11.31
N ARG A 75 20.21 -0.96 -11.82
CA ARG A 75 19.69 -2.10 -12.60
C ARG A 75 20.52 -3.36 -12.41
N ILE A 76 19.84 -4.50 -12.24
CA ILE A 76 20.44 -5.84 -12.36
C ILE A 76 19.78 -6.56 -13.53
N SER A 77 20.59 -7.04 -14.47
CA SER A 77 20.19 -7.80 -15.64
C SER A 77 21.01 -9.07 -15.80
N GLY A 78 20.68 -9.91 -16.78
CA GLY A 78 21.43 -11.14 -17.06
C GLY A 78 22.93 -10.93 -17.32
N ASP A 79 23.32 -9.71 -17.71
CA ASP A 79 24.72 -9.34 -17.97
C ASP A 79 25.45 -8.84 -16.71
N SER A 80 24.74 -8.54 -15.62
CA SER A 80 25.33 -8.05 -14.36
C SER A 80 26.26 -9.07 -13.69
N PHE A 81 26.03 -10.36 -13.93
CA PHE A 81 26.88 -11.46 -13.46
C PHE A 81 27.38 -12.26 -14.66
N PRO A 82 28.44 -11.81 -15.35
CA PRO A 82 28.90 -12.44 -16.60
C PRO A 82 29.51 -13.83 -16.39
N THR A 83 29.99 -14.11 -15.18
CA THR A 83 30.54 -15.42 -14.79
C THR A 83 29.54 -16.16 -13.91
N ARG A 84 29.35 -17.45 -14.17
CA ARG A 84 28.54 -18.32 -13.31
C ARG A 84 29.23 -18.58 -11.98
N LEU A 85 28.64 -18.11 -10.89
CA LEU A 85 29.19 -18.19 -9.53
C LEU A 85 28.56 -19.37 -8.78
N GLU A 86 29.09 -20.57 -9.01
CA GLU A 86 28.56 -21.82 -8.44
C GLU A 86 28.56 -21.86 -6.91
N LEU A 87 29.51 -21.16 -6.26
CA LEU A 87 29.62 -21.18 -4.80
C LEU A 87 28.85 -20.04 -4.11
N LEU A 88 28.32 -19.06 -4.85
CA LEU A 88 27.69 -17.88 -4.24
C LEU A 88 26.34 -18.27 -3.60
N THR A 89 26.24 -18.06 -2.29
CA THR A 89 25.03 -18.35 -1.50
C THR A 89 24.37 -17.08 -0.96
N ASP A 90 25.13 -16.02 -0.70
CA ASP A 90 24.62 -14.79 -0.07
C ASP A 90 25.02 -13.57 -0.92
N LEU A 91 24.02 -12.83 -1.39
CA LEU A 91 24.17 -11.60 -2.17
C LEU A 91 23.48 -10.45 -1.45
N HIS A 92 24.27 -9.42 -1.10
CA HIS A 92 23.78 -8.21 -0.45
C HIS A 92 23.89 -7.02 -1.40
N LEU A 93 22.74 -6.49 -1.80
CA LEU A 93 22.55 -5.33 -2.67
C LEU A 93 21.77 -4.22 -1.97
N SER A 94 21.73 -4.25 -0.64
CA SER A 94 20.98 -3.29 0.15
C SER A 94 21.54 -1.87 0.10
N GLY A 95 20.67 -0.85 0.16
CA GLY A 95 21.11 0.54 0.12
C GLY A 95 21.71 0.94 -1.23
N ASN A 96 21.18 0.41 -2.33
CA ASN A 96 21.47 0.89 -3.67
C ASN A 96 20.31 1.76 -4.18
N GLU A 97 20.36 2.17 -5.45
CA GLU A 97 19.30 2.90 -6.14
C GLU A 97 18.55 1.98 -7.11
N LEU A 98 18.41 0.69 -6.76
CA LEU A 98 17.94 -0.33 -7.69
C LEU A 98 16.47 -0.11 -8.06
N GLU A 99 16.22 0.17 -9.33
CA GLU A 99 14.88 0.38 -9.88
C GLU A 99 14.36 -0.84 -10.65
N TYR A 100 15.27 -1.59 -11.30
CA TYR A 100 14.92 -2.69 -12.21
C TYR A 100 15.69 -3.97 -11.91
N VAL A 101 14.94 -5.06 -11.72
CA VAL A 101 15.46 -6.44 -11.77
C VAL A 101 14.89 -7.10 -13.02
N ASP A 102 15.73 -7.24 -14.05
CA ASP A 102 15.31 -7.73 -15.36
C ASP A 102 15.22 -9.26 -15.45
N THR A 103 14.80 -9.76 -16.60
CA THR A 103 14.84 -11.18 -16.95
C THR A 103 16.25 -11.75 -16.77
N MET A 104 16.33 -12.97 -16.23
CA MET A 104 17.57 -13.71 -16.03
C MET A 104 18.63 -13.01 -15.15
N ALA A 105 18.25 -11.96 -14.41
CA ALA A 105 19.13 -11.19 -13.53
C ALA A 105 20.02 -12.04 -12.61
N PHE A 106 19.50 -13.16 -12.09
CA PHE A 106 20.20 -14.06 -11.17
C PHE A 106 20.47 -15.45 -11.76
N ASN A 107 20.37 -15.61 -13.09
CA ASN A 107 20.50 -16.91 -13.75
C ASN A 107 21.89 -17.56 -13.57
N ASN A 108 22.93 -16.74 -13.43
CA ASN A 108 24.30 -17.17 -13.19
C ASN A 108 24.63 -17.40 -11.70
N LEU A 109 23.62 -17.38 -10.81
CA LEU A 109 23.74 -17.60 -9.36
C LEU A 109 22.90 -18.81 -8.91
N PRO A 110 23.18 -20.03 -9.41
CA PRO A 110 22.28 -21.19 -9.26
C PRO A 110 22.08 -21.66 -7.81
N ASN A 111 23.03 -21.38 -6.92
CA ASN A 111 23.00 -21.80 -5.52
C ASN A 111 22.73 -20.64 -4.55
N LEU A 112 22.17 -19.53 -5.05
CA LEU A 112 21.83 -18.38 -4.21
C LEU A 112 20.76 -18.78 -3.20
N VAL A 113 21.06 -18.57 -1.91
CA VAL A 113 20.19 -18.89 -0.77
C VAL A 113 19.61 -17.62 -0.16
N ARG A 114 20.40 -16.55 -0.10
CA ARG A 114 20.00 -15.27 0.51
C ARG A 114 20.22 -14.12 -0.44
N LEU A 115 19.17 -13.32 -0.61
CA LEU A 115 19.19 -12.11 -1.41
C LEU A 115 18.64 -10.95 -0.59
N ASP A 116 19.47 -9.95 -0.36
CA ASP A 116 19.11 -8.72 0.32
C ASP A 116 19.05 -7.56 -0.67
N LEU A 117 17.83 -7.11 -0.96
CA LEU A 117 17.50 -5.96 -1.81
C LEU A 117 16.87 -4.83 -1.00
N SER A 118 17.00 -4.84 0.32
CA SER A 118 16.41 -3.81 1.19
C SER A 118 16.95 -2.41 0.91
N ASN A 119 16.15 -1.39 1.21
CA ASN A 119 16.56 0.01 1.07
C ASN A 119 16.96 0.34 -0.39
N ASN A 120 16.06 0.07 -1.32
CA ASN A 120 16.18 0.35 -2.77
C ASN A 120 14.91 1.06 -3.27
N THR A 121 14.77 1.28 -4.57
CA THR A 121 13.65 2.02 -5.17
C THR A 121 13.02 1.24 -6.32
N LEU A 122 12.68 -0.02 -6.08
CA LEU A 122 12.22 -0.95 -7.11
C LEU A 122 10.92 -0.47 -7.75
N GLN A 123 10.95 -0.37 -9.07
CA GLN A 123 9.80 -0.08 -9.92
C GLN A 123 9.37 -1.30 -10.72
N ASN A 124 10.31 -2.21 -11.03
CA ASN A 124 10.02 -3.45 -11.73
C ASN A 124 10.86 -4.63 -11.19
N PHE A 125 10.20 -5.77 -11.07
CA PHE A 125 10.84 -7.05 -10.75
C PHE A 125 10.27 -8.11 -11.68
N ASN A 126 11.09 -8.59 -12.61
CA ASN A 126 10.64 -9.54 -13.61
C ASN A 126 10.38 -10.94 -13.00
N GLU A 127 9.29 -11.59 -13.40
CA GLU A 127 8.91 -12.94 -12.95
C GLU A 127 9.96 -14.03 -13.28
N SER A 128 10.74 -13.80 -14.35
CA SER A 128 11.80 -14.68 -14.84
C SER A 128 13.20 -14.19 -14.44
N ALA A 129 13.32 -13.39 -13.38
CA ALA A 129 14.62 -12.93 -12.87
C ALA A 129 15.47 -14.09 -12.29
N PHE A 130 14.81 -15.09 -11.70
CA PHE A 130 15.43 -16.26 -11.10
C PHE A 130 15.45 -17.46 -12.05
N PRO A 131 16.44 -18.36 -11.93
CA PRO A 131 16.39 -19.65 -12.61
C PRO A 131 15.27 -20.53 -12.02
N ASN A 132 14.70 -21.42 -12.85
CA ASN A 132 13.58 -22.29 -12.45
C ASN A 132 13.86 -23.13 -11.19
N ASP A 133 15.09 -23.63 -11.01
CA ASP A 133 15.49 -24.48 -9.88
C ASP A 133 16.14 -23.71 -8.71
N THR A 134 15.80 -22.43 -8.56
CA THR A 134 16.39 -21.54 -7.55
C THR A 134 16.37 -22.13 -6.13
N LYS A 135 17.47 -21.94 -5.41
CA LYS A 135 17.64 -22.35 -4.00
C LYS A 135 17.35 -21.22 -3.02
N LEU A 136 16.76 -20.13 -3.49
CA LEU A 136 16.50 -18.95 -2.68
C LEU A 136 15.57 -19.29 -1.51
N GLN A 137 16.04 -19.03 -0.30
CA GLN A 137 15.34 -19.28 0.95
C GLN A 137 15.03 -17.99 1.70
N HIS A 138 15.86 -16.95 1.55
CA HIS A 138 15.70 -15.67 2.24
C HIS A 138 15.68 -14.53 1.21
N LEU A 139 14.59 -13.78 1.20
CA LEU A 139 14.43 -12.59 0.37
C LEU A 139 14.05 -11.41 1.25
N ASN A 140 14.89 -10.37 1.25
CA ASN A 140 14.62 -9.12 1.94
C ASN A 140 14.35 -8.01 0.91
N LEU A 141 13.13 -7.47 0.96
CA LEU A 141 12.64 -6.36 0.14
C LEU A 141 12.16 -5.20 1.02
N SER A 142 12.61 -5.13 2.27
CA SER A 142 12.19 -4.07 3.19
C SER A 142 12.66 -2.69 2.73
N ARG A 143 11.78 -1.68 2.80
CA ARG A 143 12.07 -0.32 2.27
C ARG A 143 12.55 -0.34 0.82
N SER A 144 11.87 -1.09 -0.04
CA SER A 144 12.25 -1.19 -1.45
C SER A 144 11.14 -0.82 -2.43
N LEU A 145 9.89 -0.70 -1.95
CA LEU A 145 8.67 -0.54 -2.76
C LEU A 145 7.97 0.77 -2.39
N HIS A 146 8.34 1.87 -3.05
CA HIS A 146 7.93 3.24 -2.69
C HIS A 146 6.77 3.82 -3.52
N ASN A 147 6.18 3.06 -4.46
CA ASN A 147 5.07 3.53 -5.28
C ASN A 147 3.86 2.58 -5.20
N HIS A 148 2.79 3.06 -4.55
CA HIS A 148 1.57 2.29 -4.32
C HIS A 148 0.91 1.75 -5.60
N SER A 149 0.95 2.48 -6.72
CA SER A 149 0.15 2.14 -7.91
C SER A 149 0.71 0.94 -8.69
N THR A 150 1.98 0.59 -8.50
CA THR A 150 2.65 -0.49 -9.24
C THR A 150 2.88 -1.74 -8.38
N THR A 151 2.53 -1.71 -7.09
CA THR A 151 2.97 -2.77 -6.18
C THR A 151 2.37 -4.14 -6.47
N ASP A 152 1.12 -4.19 -6.93
CA ASP A 152 0.47 -5.44 -7.34
C ASP A 152 1.20 -6.08 -8.53
N GLU A 153 1.58 -5.28 -9.53
CA GLU A 153 2.34 -5.76 -10.69
C GLU A 153 3.78 -6.13 -10.32
N LEU A 154 4.40 -5.32 -9.45
CA LEU A 154 5.78 -5.49 -8.99
C LEU A 154 5.97 -6.79 -8.20
N LEU A 155 4.94 -7.25 -7.48
CA LEU A 155 5.00 -8.47 -6.67
C LEU A 155 4.50 -9.72 -7.41
N ASN A 156 4.18 -9.64 -8.72
CA ASN A 156 3.74 -10.79 -9.50
C ASN A 156 4.76 -11.94 -9.52
N PHE A 157 6.06 -11.65 -9.37
CA PHE A 157 7.08 -12.70 -9.29
C PHE A 157 6.88 -13.63 -8.07
N LEU A 158 6.20 -13.20 -7.00
CA LEU A 158 5.84 -14.07 -5.86
C LEU A 158 4.75 -15.08 -6.26
N ARG A 159 3.94 -14.76 -7.27
CA ARG A 159 2.86 -15.60 -7.81
C ARG A 159 3.34 -16.53 -8.93
N SER A 160 4.53 -16.32 -9.48
CA SER A 160 5.02 -17.10 -10.63
C SER A 160 5.27 -18.57 -10.33
N GLY A 161 5.44 -18.93 -9.05
CA GLY A 161 5.74 -20.29 -8.62
C GLY A 161 7.22 -20.68 -8.71
N ASN A 162 8.13 -19.74 -9.04
CA ASN A 162 9.56 -20.02 -9.05
C ASN A 162 10.17 -20.05 -7.63
N LEU A 163 9.53 -19.41 -6.64
CA LEU A 163 10.06 -19.23 -5.29
C LEU A 163 9.55 -20.27 -4.27
N VAL A 164 9.37 -21.53 -4.69
CA VAL A 164 8.84 -22.61 -3.84
C VAL A 164 9.70 -22.91 -2.60
N ASN A 165 10.99 -22.62 -2.66
CA ASN A 165 11.95 -22.84 -1.57
C ASN A 165 12.04 -21.67 -0.60
N LEU A 166 11.32 -20.57 -0.84
CA LEU A 166 11.40 -19.38 -0.02
C LEU A 166 10.82 -19.66 1.38
N THR A 167 11.63 -19.40 2.41
CA THR A 167 11.29 -19.64 3.81
C THR A 167 11.10 -18.38 4.62
N VAL A 168 11.82 -17.31 4.26
CA VAL A 168 11.77 -16.00 4.92
C VAL A 168 11.56 -14.92 3.86
N LEU A 169 10.50 -14.15 4.04
CA LEU A 169 10.16 -13.00 3.21
C LEU A 169 9.98 -11.76 4.09
N ASP A 170 10.82 -10.76 3.89
CA ASP A 170 10.68 -9.46 4.54
C ASP A 170 10.19 -8.41 3.54
N LEU A 171 8.96 -7.95 3.76
CA LEU A 171 8.30 -6.88 3.01
C LEU A 171 8.05 -5.65 3.89
N SER A 172 8.70 -5.55 5.06
CA SER A 172 8.47 -4.48 6.02
C SER A 172 8.83 -3.11 5.48
N ASN A 173 8.22 -2.06 6.05
CA ASN A 173 8.51 -0.66 5.73
C ASN A 173 8.35 -0.34 4.23
N ASN A 174 7.39 -1.01 3.59
CA ASN A 174 6.94 -0.76 2.23
C ASN A 174 5.51 -0.27 2.25
N ASP A 175 5.08 0.38 1.19
CA ASP A 175 3.80 1.05 1.14
C ASP A 175 2.65 0.11 0.65
N LEU A 176 2.44 -1.01 1.37
CA LEU A 176 1.54 -2.11 1.00
C LEU A 176 0.15 -1.99 1.65
N VAL A 177 -0.71 -1.11 1.12
CA VAL A 177 -2.05 -0.90 1.69
C VAL A 177 -2.95 -2.13 1.54
N ILE A 178 -2.87 -2.81 0.40
CA ILE A 178 -3.69 -3.98 0.05
C ILE A 178 -2.75 -5.07 -0.48
N LEU A 179 -2.94 -6.30 -0.01
CA LEU A 179 -2.26 -7.49 -0.53
C LEU A 179 -3.27 -8.33 -1.33
N PRO A 180 -2.97 -8.67 -2.59
CA PRO A 180 -3.77 -9.61 -3.36
C PRO A 180 -3.98 -10.93 -2.60
N SER A 181 -5.16 -11.54 -2.71
CA SER A 181 -5.51 -12.73 -1.92
C SER A 181 -4.67 -13.96 -2.27
N ASP A 182 -4.03 -13.97 -3.44
CA ASP A 182 -3.29 -15.10 -3.97
C ASP A 182 -1.76 -14.88 -4.02
N ILE A 183 -1.27 -13.76 -3.50
CA ILE A 183 0.15 -13.36 -3.58
C ILE A 183 1.13 -14.39 -3.00
N PHE A 184 0.69 -15.16 -1.99
CA PHE A 184 1.53 -16.17 -1.31
C PHE A 184 1.14 -17.63 -1.66
N THR A 185 0.27 -17.84 -2.64
CA THR A 185 -0.31 -19.16 -2.94
C THR A 185 0.73 -20.21 -3.31
N HIS A 186 1.82 -19.81 -3.97
CA HIS A 186 2.87 -20.71 -4.41
C HIS A 186 4.08 -20.78 -3.46
N LEU A 187 4.08 -20.00 -2.37
CA LEU A 187 5.17 -19.96 -1.39
C LEU A 187 4.95 -21.04 -0.32
N SER A 188 4.97 -22.30 -0.74
CA SER A 188 4.63 -23.46 0.10
C SER A 188 5.61 -23.75 1.23
N SER A 189 6.83 -23.20 1.17
CA SER A 189 7.85 -23.34 2.21
C SER A 189 7.97 -22.10 3.12
N LEU A 190 7.10 -21.10 2.96
CA LEU A 190 7.23 -19.84 3.69
C LEU A 190 6.88 -20.01 5.17
N VAL A 191 7.87 -19.75 6.03
CA VAL A 191 7.80 -19.92 7.49
C VAL A 191 7.71 -18.58 8.21
N SER A 192 8.46 -17.57 7.76
CA SER A 192 8.53 -16.26 8.39
C SER A 192 8.17 -15.17 7.38
N LEU A 193 7.15 -14.38 7.72
CA LEU A 193 6.66 -13.27 6.90
C LEU A 193 6.63 -12.00 7.74
N SER A 194 7.39 -11.00 7.31
CA SER A 194 7.35 -9.67 7.89
C SER A 194 6.60 -8.69 6.99
N LEU A 195 5.52 -8.13 7.53
CA LEU A 195 4.72 -7.05 6.95
C LEU A 195 4.68 -5.86 7.91
N GLN A 196 5.72 -5.69 8.74
CA GLN A 196 5.79 -4.59 9.70
C GLN A 196 5.78 -3.25 8.97
N ASN A 197 5.04 -2.27 9.48
CA ASN A 197 5.06 -0.89 8.98
C ASN A 197 4.72 -0.80 7.48
N THR A 198 3.66 -1.48 7.04
CA THR A 198 3.24 -1.45 5.63
C THR A 198 1.86 -0.83 5.38
N SER A 199 1.29 -0.15 6.38
CA SER A 199 -0.02 0.50 6.29
C SER A 199 -1.20 -0.44 6.00
N ILE A 200 -1.07 -1.75 6.23
CA ILE A 200 -2.15 -2.73 5.99
C ILE A 200 -3.35 -2.43 6.87
N ILE A 201 -4.54 -2.34 6.26
CA ILE A 201 -5.81 -2.08 6.97
C ILE A 201 -6.52 -3.39 7.31
N ASN A 202 -6.41 -4.37 6.41
CA ASN A 202 -6.97 -5.71 6.55
C ASN A 202 -6.16 -6.69 5.68
N ILE A 203 -6.17 -7.97 6.04
CA ILE A 203 -5.67 -9.04 5.17
C ILE A 203 -6.89 -9.78 4.63
N HIS A 204 -6.94 -9.97 3.32
CA HIS A 204 -8.03 -10.69 2.67
C HIS A 204 -8.10 -12.15 3.11
N ASN A 205 -9.30 -12.72 3.06
CA ASN A 205 -9.51 -14.11 3.44
C ASN A 205 -8.77 -15.03 2.47
N GLY A 206 -8.07 -16.02 2.98
CA GLY A 206 -7.32 -17.00 2.23
C GLY A 206 -5.87 -16.62 1.96
N THR A 207 -5.48 -15.34 2.09
CA THR A 207 -4.12 -14.85 1.80
C THR A 207 -3.05 -15.62 2.58
N LEU A 208 -3.32 -15.96 3.84
CA LEU A 208 -2.37 -16.64 4.73
C LEU A 208 -2.69 -18.12 4.92
N ARG A 209 -3.67 -18.66 4.18
CA ARG A 209 -4.14 -20.04 4.36
C ARG A 209 -3.07 -21.06 3.95
N VAL A 210 -2.49 -20.87 2.76
CA VAL A 210 -1.54 -21.80 2.15
C VAL A 210 -0.17 -21.84 2.85
N PRO A 211 0.55 -20.71 3.03
CA PRO A 211 1.90 -20.77 3.56
C PRO A 211 1.90 -21.34 5.00
N PRO A 212 2.81 -22.28 5.34
CA PRO A 212 2.90 -22.89 6.66
C PRO A 212 3.63 -21.96 7.65
N LEU A 213 3.14 -20.73 7.78
CA LEU A 213 3.74 -19.69 8.61
C LEU A 213 3.87 -20.14 10.07
N ARG A 214 5.03 -19.86 10.65
CA ARG A 214 5.33 -19.93 12.08
C ARG A 214 5.57 -18.57 12.69
N GLU A 215 5.96 -17.59 11.88
CA GLU A 215 6.20 -16.22 12.32
C GLU A 215 5.51 -15.24 11.38
N LEU A 216 4.70 -14.35 11.95
CA LEU A 216 3.99 -13.31 11.23
C LEU A 216 4.13 -11.98 11.99
N ASP A 217 4.83 -11.04 11.38
CA ASP A 217 4.97 -9.69 11.93
C ASP A 217 4.02 -8.71 11.21
N LEU A 218 3.04 -8.22 11.96
CA LEU A 218 2.05 -7.24 11.52
C LEU A 218 2.14 -5.94 12.34
N ARG A 219 3.26 -5.70 13.03
CA ARG A 219 3.44 -4.51 13.85
C ARG A 219 3.36 -3.22 13.03
N ASN A 220 2.95 -2.14 13.67
CA ASN A 220 2.91 -0.79 13.08
C ASN A 220 2.11 -0.71 11.77
N ASN A 221 1.03 -1.48 11.63
CA ASN A 221 0.11 -1.37 10.50
C ASN A 221 -1.11 -0.51 10.87
N SER A 222 -2.14 -0.54 10.02
CA SER A 222 -3.38 0.21 10.17
C SER A 222 -4.56 -0.67 10.61
N LEU A 223 -4.29 -1.81 11.27
CA LEU A 223 -5.33 -2.74 11.72
C LEU A 223 -6.15 -2.11 12.86
N LYS A 224 -7.47 -2.09 12.69
CA LYS A 224 -8.39 -1.56 13.71
C LYS A 224 -9.01 -2.64 14.60
N HIS A 225 -9.18 -3.84 14.05
CA HIS A 225 -9.68 -5.06 14.68
C HIS A 225 -9.26 -6.25 13.81
N LEU A 226 -9.30 -7.46 14.37
CA LEU A 226 -9.11 -8.69 13.61
C LEU A 226 -10.48 -9.25 13.19
N SER A 227 -10.62 -9.62 11.92
CA SER A 227 -11.86 -10.24 11.44
C SER A 227 -11.98 -11.69 11.91
N SER A 228 -13.21 -12.18 12.09
CA SER A 228 -13.47 -13.58 12.50
C SER A 228 -12.84 -14.60 11.56
N LYS A 229 -12.79 -14.31 10.27
CA LYS A 229 -12.17 -15.16 9.25
C LYS A 229 -10.65 -15.22 9.40
N MET A 230 -10.00 -14.08 9.63
CA MET A 230 -8.56 -14.01 9.89
C MET A 230 -8.19 -14.77 11.16
N MET A 231 -8.96 -14.59 12.24
CA MET A 231 -8.73 -15.34 13.49
C MET A 231 -8.92 -16.84 13.30
N ALA A 232 -9.90 -17.27 12.48
CA ALA A 232 -10.06 -18.68 12.12
C ALA A 232 -8.85 -19.22 11.34
N GLU A 233 -8.30 -18.44 10.41
CA GLU A 233 -7.07 -18.81 9.67
C GLU A 233 -5.85 -18.94 10.59
N PHE A 234 -5.69 -18.02 11.55
CA PHE A 234 -4.64 -18.13 12.56
C PHE A 234 -4.82 -19.37 13.43
N SER A 235 -6.07 -19.68 13.82
CA SER A 235 -6.38 -20.82 14.67
C SER A 235 -6.10 -22.18 13.98
N LEU A 236 -6.02 -22.21 12.64
CA LEU A 236 -5.59 -23.40 11.88
C LEU A 236 -4.08 -23.68 11.98
N LYS A 237 -3.28 -22.73 12.51
CA LYS A 237 -1.82 -22.82 12.62
C LYS A 237 -1.39 -22.65 14.08
N PRO A 238 -1.50 -23.69 14.93
CA PRO A 238 -1.30 -23.56 16.38
C PRO A 238 0.09 -23.04 16.77
N ASP A 239 1.13 -23.37 15.99
CA ASP A 239 2.52 -22.93 16.23
C ASP A 239 2.83 -21.52 15.70
N LEU A 240 1.84 -20.83 15.10
CA LEU A 240 2.02 -19.49 14.56
C LEU A 240 2.20 -18.47 15.68
N ARG A 241 3.32 -17.73 15.61
CA ARG A 241 3.67 -16.60 16.47
C ARG A 241 3.38 -15.31 15.72
N ILE A 242 2.50 -14.48 16.29
CA ILE A 242 2.01 -13.25 15.67
C ILE A 242 2.44 -12.06 16.50
N GLN A 243 2.90 -11.00 15.83
CA GLN A 243 3.19 -9.70 16.45
C GLN A 243 2.25 -8.63 15.89
N LEU A 244 1.59 -7.87 16.76
CA LEU A 244 0.55 -6.91 16.40
C LEU A 244 0.69 -5.53 17.06
N ALA A 245 1.73 -5.29 17.85
CA ALA A 245 1.95 -4.00 18.51
C ALA A 245 2.02 -2.82 17.53
N GLY A 246 1.60 -1.64 17.98
CA GLY A 246 1.64 -0.42 17.17
C GLY A 246 0.52 -0.27 16.14
N ASN A 247 -0.49 -1.14 16.15
CA ASN A 247 -1.70 -0.97 15.34
C ASN A 247 -2.73 -0.04 16.02
N PRO A 248 -3.50 0.76 15.25
CA PRO A 248 -4.50 1.70 15.77
C PRO A 248 -5.80 1.00 16.17
N TRP A 249 -5.74 0.18 17.23
CA TRP A 249 -6.88 -0.58 17.72
C TRP A 249 -8.08 0.31 18.08
N LEU A 250 -9.23 0.00 17.48
CA LEU A 250 -10.49 0.71 17.68
C LEU A 250 -11.34 -0.04 18.72
N CYS A 251 -11.24 0.38 19.97
CA CYS A 251 -11.88 -0.24 21.12
C CYS A 251 -13.35 0.20 21.27
N ASN A 252 -14.19 -0.23 20.32
CA ASN A 252 -15.65 -0.11 20.36
C ASN A 252 -16.29 -1.50 20.34
N CYS A 253 -17.61 -1.63 20.14
CA CYS A 253 -18.24 -2.96 20.14
C CYS A 253 -17.73 -3.91 19.04
N PHE A 254 -17.13 -3.41 17.96
CA PHE A 254 -16.63 -4.27 16.87
C PHE A 254 -15.33 -5.00 17.24
N ILE A 255 -14.61 -4.58 18.29
CA ILE A 255 -13.39 -5.26 18.74
C ILE A 255 -13.68 -6.48 19.64
N GLU A 256 -14.94 -6.71 20.02
CA GLU A 256 -15.33 -7.73 21.00
C GLU A 256 -14.77 -9.13 20.64
N ASP A 257 -14.92 -9.56 19.39
CA ASP A 257 -14.40 -10.85 18.93
C ASP A 257 -12.87 -10.92 19.01
N THR A 258 -12.19 -9.81 18.69
CA THR A 258 -10.73 -9.71 18.82
C THR A 258 -10.30 -9.85 20.28
N LEU A 259 -11.01 -9.21 21.22
CA LEU A 259 -10.71 -9.31 22.64
C LEU A 259 -10.92 -10.73 23.17
N MET A 260 -12.02 -11.40 22.79
CA MET A 260 -12.27 -12.78 23.16
C MET A 260 -11.19 -13.73 22.63
N TRP A 261 -10.77 -13.54 21.37
CA TRP A 261 -9.70 -14.33 20.78
C TRP A 261 -8.35 -14.08 21.45
N LEU A 262 -7.99 -12.82 21.75
CA LEU A 262 -6.75 -12.47 22.44
C LEU A 262 -6.68 -13.05 23.86
N LYS A 263 -7.81 -13.12 24.59
CA LYS A 263 -7.87 -13.73 25.92
C LYS A 263 -7.68 -15.25 25.88
N ASN A 264 -8.08 -15.91 24.78
CA ASN A 264 -8.02 -17.37 24.63
C ASN A 264 -6.81 -17.89 23.84
N SER A 265 -6.14 -17.03 23.06
CA SER A 265 -5.04 -17.42 22.18
C SER A 265 -3.67 -17.14 22.80
N THR A 266 -2.73 -18.07 22.64
CA THR A 266 -1.31 -17.90 23.00
C THR A 266 -0.43 -17.51 21.80
N GLN A 267 -1.03 -17.31 20.62
CA GLN A 267 -0.31 -17.05 19.37
C GLN A 267 0.27 -15.63 19.29
N VAL A 268 -0.35 -14.67 19.97
CA VAL A 268 0.11 -13.27 19.95
C VAL A 268 1.20 -13.05 20.99
N VAL A 269 2.43 -12.86 20.52
CA VAL A 269 3.62 -12.78 21.37
C VAL A 269 3.68 -11.47 22.15
N ASP A 270 3.23 -10.38 21.53
CA ASP A 270 3.29 -9.02 22.07
C ASP A 270 1.94 -8.52 22.60
N VAL A 271 1.08 -9.45 23.06
CA VAL A 271 -0.29 -9.16 23.51
C VAL A 271 -0.35 -8.10 24.63
N GLN A 272 0.67 -8.05 25.49
CA GLN A 272 0.78 -7.07 26.58
C GLN A 272 1.03 -5.64 26.09
N ASN A 273 1.54 -5.49 24.86
CA ASN A 273 1.85 -4.19 24.26
C ASN A 273 0.68 -3.66 23.42
N LEU A 274 -0.44 -4.37 23.34
CA LEU A 274 -1.61 -3.94 22.59
C LEU A 274 -2.44 -2.96 23.42
N THR A 275 -2.52 -1.72 22.93
CA THR A 275 -3.32 -0.66 23.57
C THR A 275 -4.30 -0.02 22.60
N CYS A 276 -5.44 0.43 23.11
CA CYS A 276 -6.44 1.16 22.35
C CYS A 276 -5.91 2.50 21.85
N THR A 277 -6.21 2.84 20.60
CA THR A 277 -5.91 4.18 20.06
C THR A 277 -7.18 5.04 20.03
N ASN A 278 -8.33 4.41 19.77
CA ASN A 278 -9.64 5.06 19.75
C ASN A 278 -10.65 4.19 20.52
N PRO A 279 -11.73 4.75 21.09
CA PRO A 279 -12.05 6.18 21.22
C PRO A 279 -11.13 6.91 22.22
N LYS A 280 -11.24 8.25 22.31
CA LYS A 280 -10.38 9.08 23.18
C LYS A 280 -10.41 8.64 24.65
N ASP A 281 -11.58 8.23 25.13
CA ASP A 281 -11.81 7.85 26.53
C ASP A 281 -11.06 6.56 26.94
N LEU A 282 -10.81 5.66 25.97
CA LEU A 282 -10.13 4.39 26.19
C LEU A 282 -8.68 4.42 25.66
N ARG A 283 -8.19 5.58 25.21
CA ARG A 283 -6.86 5.68 24.60
C ARG A 283 -5.77 5.23 25.57
N HIS A 284 -4.81 4.47 25.06
CA HIS A 284 -3.70 3.85 25.81
C HIS A 284 -4.11 2.77 26.81
N GLN A 285 -5.39 2.42 26.93
CA GLN A 285 -5.77 1.28 27.77
C GLN A 285 -5.33 -0.05 27.13
N PRO A 286 -4.76 -0.99 27.91
CA PRO A 286 -4.38 -2.31 27.42
C PRO A 286 -5.60 -3.14 26.99
N LEU A 287 -5.53 -3.78 25.83
CA LEU A 287 -6.67 -4.55 25.27
C LEU A 287 -7.12 -5.68 26.21
N LEU A 288 -6.18 -6.38 26.86
CA LEU A 288 -6.51 -7.49 27.76
C LEU A 288 -7.29 -7.08 29.01
N GLN A 289 -7.22 -5.80 29.41
CA GLN A 289 -7.87 -5.28 30.61
C GLN A 289 -9.30 -4.77 30.33
N LEU A 290 -9.68 -4.66 29.06
CA LEU A 290 -11.01 -4.17 28.69
C LEU A 290 -12.11 -5.18 28.99
N GLU A 291 -13.23 -4.63 29.45
CA GLU A 291 -14.47 -5.36 29.67
C GLU A 291 -15.58 -4.92 28.70
N LYS A 292 -16.53 -5.82 28.44
CA LYS A 292 -17.58 -5.61 27.43
C LYS A 292 -18.42 -4.36 27.66
N TYR A 293 -18.69 -3.98 28.92
CA TYR A 293 -19.53 -2.84 29.25
C TYR A 293 -18.90 -1.48 28.92
N GLU A 294 -17.57 -1.44 28.76
CA GLU A 294 -16.81 -0.22 28.40
C GLU A 294 -16.89 0.05 26.89
N LEU A 295 -17.18 -0.99 26.09
CA LEU A 295 -17.25 -0.92 24.64
C LEU A 295 -18.57 -0.31 24.18
N LYS A 296 -18.52 0.96 23.76
CA LYS A 296 -19.70 1.68 23.26
C LYS A 296 -19.78 1.60 21.74
N CYS A 297 -20.97 1.32 21.21
CA CYS A 297 -21.31 1.51 19.80
C CYS A 297 -22.46 2.49 19.67
N SER A 298 -22.10 3.75 19.46
CA SER A 298 -23.03 4.71 18.89
C SER A 298 -22.97 4.55 17.38
N MET A 299 -24.01 4.01 16.77
CA MET A 299 -24.29 4.29 15.36
C MET A 299 -24.59 5.78 15.29
N GLU A 300 -23.55 6.60 15.19
CA GLU A 300 -23.68 8.04 15.22
C GLU A 300 -24.22 8.53 13.87
N MET A 301 -25.50 8.25 13.62
CA MET A 301 -26.36 8.81 12.57
C MET A 301 -26.58 10.34 12.73
N LYS A 302 -25.79 11.02 13.57
CA LYS A 302 -25.84 12.47 13.72
C LYS A 302 -25.37 13.20 12.47
N GLY A 303 -24.49 12.58 11.67
CA GLY A 303 -23.97 13.16 10.43
C GLY A 303 -24.97 13.14 9.27
N VAL A 304 -25.73 12.05 9.12
CA VAL A 304 -26.60 11.84 7.94
C VAL A 304 -27.95 12.57 8.08
N LEU A 305 -28.53 12.62 9.29
CA LEU A 305 -29.73 13.43 9.52
C LEU A 305 -29.41 14.93 9.39
N GLY A 306 -28.27 15.37 9.92
CA GLY A 306 -27.86 16.78 9.87
C GLY A 306 -27.73 17.31 8.44
N THR A 307 -27.09 16.56 7.55
CA THR A 307 -26.95 16.95 6.13
C THR A 307 -28.28 16.93 5.38
N SER A 308 -29.19 16.01 5.73
CA SER A 308 -30.54 15.94 5.14
C SER A 308 -31.41 17.14 5.51
N TYR A 309 -31.43 17.56 6.79
CA TYR A 309 -32.21 18.72 7.22
C TYR A 309 -31.67 20.05 6.69
N VAL A 310 -30.35 20.20 6.59
CA VAL A 310 -29.74 21.40 5.98
C VAL A 310 -30.10 21.49 4.50
N PHE A 311 -30.06 20.38 3.77
CA PHE A 311 -30.48 20.33 2.37
C PHE A 311 -31.97 20.69 2.21
N LEU A 312 -32.84 20.13 3.06
CA LEU A 312 -34.27 20.47 3.08
C LEU A 312 -34.50 21.97 3.36
N GLY A 313 -33.76 22.54 4.32
CA GLY A 313 -33.82 23.96 4.64
C GLY A 313 -33.43 24.86 3.46
N LEU A 314 -32.38 24.51 2.72
CA LEU A 314 -31.96 25.24 1.52
C LEU A 314 -33.01 25.18 0.40
N VAL A 315 -33.62 24.01 0.18
CA VAL A 315 -34.68 23.83 -0.82
C VAL A 315 -35.91 24.66 -0.47
N LEU A 316 -36.36 24.64 0.79
CA LEU A 316 -37.51 25.45 1.23
C LEU A 316 -37.24 26.95 1.12
N ALA A 317 -36.02 27.40 1.45
CA ALA A 317 -35.61 28.79 1.28
C ALA A 317 -35.64 29.21 -0.19
N LEU A 318 -35.13 28.37 -1.10
CA LEU A 318 -35.16 28.63 -2.54
C LEU A 318 -36.60 28.74 -3.08
N ILE A 319 -37.49 27.82 -2.68
CA ILE A 319 -38.91 27.85 -3.03
C ILE A 319 -39.54 29.16 -2.54
N GLY A 320 -39.26 29.57 -1.30
CA GLY A 320 -39.73 30.83 -0.74
C GLY A 320 -39.27 32.06 -1.53
N VAL A 321 -37.99 32.10 -1.93
CA VAL A 321 -37.43 33.19 -2.74
C VAL A 321 -38.08 33.24 -4.12
N ILE A 322 -38.24 32.09 -4.79
CA ILE A 322 -38.91 32.01 -6.09
C ILE A 322 -40.36 32.47 -5.98
N PHE A 323 -41.09 32.04 -4.95
CA PHE A 323 -42.47 32.45 -4.72
C PHE A 323 -42.58 33.97 -4.51
N LEU A 324 -41.71 34.55 -3.67
CA LEU A 324 -41.66 35.99 -3.46
C LEU A 324 -41.30 36.75 -4.74
N LEU A 325 -40.38 36.23 -5.56
CA LEU A 325 -40.03 36.81 -6.85
C LEU A 325 -41.23 36.80 -7.81
N VAL A 326 -41.96 35.69 -7.89
CA VAL A 326 -43.17 35.58 -8.71
C VAL A 326 -44.24 36.58 -8.28
N LEU A 327 -44.48 36.71 -6.97
CA LEU A 327 -45.39 37.73 -6.42
C LEU A 327 -44.90 39.15 -6.73
N TYR A 328 -43.59 39.39 -6.63
CA TYR A 328 -43.00 40.69 -6.91
C TYR A 328 -43.13 41.09 -8.38
N LEU A 329 -42.82 40.18 -9.31
CA LEU A 329 -42.93 40.41 -10.76
C LEU A 329 -44.39 40.62 -11.17
N ASN A 330 -45.32 39.88 -10.56
CA ASN A 330 -46.74 39.99 -10.85
C ASN A 330 -47.48 41.05 -10.00
N ARG A 331 -46.78 41.82 -9.15
CA ARG A 331 -47.42 42.73 -8.18
C ARG A 331 -48.41 43.72 -8.80
N LYS A 332 -48.12 44.20 -10.02
CA LYS A 332 -49.00 45.15 -10.74
C LYS A 332 -50.24 44.43 -11.27
N GLY A 333 -50.08 43.22 -11.81
CA GLY A 333 -51.18 42.38 -12.28
C GLY A 333 -52.10 41.95 -11.14
N ILE A 334 -51.52 41.50 -10.01
CA ILE A 334 -52.26 41.13 -8.80
C ILE A 334 -53.05 42.31 -8.25
N LYS A 335 -52.44 43.50 -8.16
CA LYS A 335 -53.16 44.72 -7.76
C LYS A 335 -54.34 45.01 -8.69
N ARG A 336 -54.13 44.95 -10.00
CA ARG A 336 -55.18 45.19 -11.00
C ARG A 336 -56.32 44.19 -10.88
N TRP A 337 -56.00 42.90 -10.75
CA TRP A 337 -56.97 41.83 -10.55
C TRP A 337 -57.78 42.00 -9.26
N MET A 338 -57.11 42.37 -8.16
CA MET A 338 -57.75 42.61 -6.87
C MET A 338 -58.69 43.83 -6.90
N TYR A 339 -58.32 44.90 -7.62
CA TYR A 339 -59.23 46.03 -7.84
C TYR A 339 -60.45 45.60 -8.67
N ASN A 340 -60.25 44.88 -9.78
CA ASN A 340 -61.35 44.39 -10.62
C ASN A 340 -62.32 43.48 -9.84
N ILE A 341 -61.81 42.60 -8.97
CA ILE A 341 -62.66 41.75 -8.11
C ILE A 341 -63.44 42.58 -7.11
N ARG A 342 -62.78 43.54 -6.45
CA ARG A 342 -63.45 44.42 -5.50
C ARG A 342 -64.59 45.18 -6.18
N ASP A 343 -64.33 45.68 -7.38
CA ASP A 343 -65.31 46.45 -8.14
C ASP A 343 -66.45 45.53 -8.60
N ALA A 344 -66.16 44.30 -9.07
CA ALA A 344 -67.19 43.30 -9.40
C ALA A 344 -68.04 42.88 -8.19
N CYS A 345 -67.44 42.71 -7.01
CA CYS A 345 -68.18 42.43 -5.77
C CYS A 345 -69.02 43.63 -5.34
N ARG A 346 -68.52 44.85 -5.51
CA ARG A 346 -69.25 46.08 -5.21
C ARG A 346 -70.48 46.22 -6.10
N ASP A 347 -70.33 46.03 -7.40
CA ASP A 347 -71.43 46.07 -8.36
C ASP A 347 -72.49 45.01 -8.03
N HIS A 348 -72.06 43.81 -7.62
CA HIS A 348 -72.99 42.75 -7.22
C HIS A 348 -73.75 43.09 -5.94
N MET A 349 -73.08 43.66 -4.93
CA MET A 349 -73.69 44.12 -3.68
C MET A 349 -74.65 45.30 -3.88
N GLU A 350 -74.29 46.28 -4.72
CA GLU A 350 -75.17 47.40 -5.09
C GLU A 350 -76.41 46.89 -5.84
N GLY A 351 -76.27 45.87 -6.70
CA GLY A 351 -77.40 45.18 -7.33
C GLY A 351 -78.34 44.48 -6.34
N TYR A 352 -77.80 43.84 -5.29
CA TYR A 352 -78.62 43.29 -4.21
C TYR A 352 -79.35 44.39 -3.43
N HIS A 353 -78.69 45.51 -3.14
CA HIS A 353 -79.29 46.65 -2.45
C HIS A 353 -80.48 47.24 -3.23
N TYR A 354 -80.30 47.46 -4.54
CA TYR A 354 -81.38 47.95 -5.42
C TYR A 354 -82.58 46.99 -5.48
N ARG A 355 -82.33 45.68 -5.60
CA ARG A 355 -83.42 44.67 -5.57
C ARG A 355 -84.12 44.62 -4.22
N TYR A 356 -83.40 44.83 -3.13
CA TYR A 356 -83.98 44.84 -1.79
C TYR A 356 -84.89 46.07 -1.60
N GLU A 357 -84.45 47.26 -2.01
CA GLU A 357 -85.24 48.49 -1.94
C GLU A 357 -86.55 48.40 -2.75
N ILE A 358 -86.50 47.88 -3.99
CA ILE A 358 -87.69 47.67 -4.83
C ILE A 358 -88.69 46.69 -4.20
N ASN A 359 -88.21 45.62 -3.57
CA ASN A 359 -89.08 44.62 -2.92
C ASN A 359 -89.63 45.10 -1.57
N SER A 360 -89.01 46.11 -0.95
CA SER A 360 -89.44 46.67 0.33
C SER A 360 -90.40 47.88 0.21
N ASP A 361 -90.60 48.43 -0.99
CA ASP A 361 -91.64 49.43 -1.26
C ASP A 361 -92.97 48.75 -1.68
N PRO A 362 -94.02 48.76 -0.82
CA PRO A 362 -95.27 48.06 -1.09
C PRO A 362 -96.07 48.62 -2.28
N ARG A 363 -95.65 49.74 -2.90
CA ARG A 363 -96.30 50.30 -4.10
C ARG A 363 -95.78 49.71 -5.42
N LEU A 364 -94.56 49.15 -5.45
CA LEU A 364 -93.91 48.63 -6.67
C LEU A 364 -93.97 47.10 -6.83
N ALA A 365 -94.27 46.35 -5.77
CA ALA A 365 -94.44 44.88 -5.81
C ALA A 365 -95.54 44.40 -6.79
N ASN A 366 -96.48 45.28 -7.19
CA ASN A 366 -97.55 44.97 -8.14
C ASN A 366 -97.18 45.18 -9.62
N LEU A 367 -95.99 45.69 -9.94
CA LEU A 367 -95.55 45.89 -11.33
C LEU A 367 -94.76 44.68 -11.89
N SER A 368 -94.16 43.84 -11.05
CA SER A 368 -93.38 42.67 -11.49
C SER A 368 -94.22 41.41 -11.79
N ILE A 369 -95.55 41.46 -11.62
CA ILE A 369 -96.43 40.31 -11.92
C ILE A 369 -96.92 40.34 -13.38
N ASN A 370 -96.74 41.44 -14.12
CA ASN A 370 -97.32 41.62 -15.46
C ASN A 370 -96.30 41.80 -16.60
N SER A 371 -95.01 41.46 -16.41
CA SER A 371 -93.99 41.60 -17.46
C SER A 371 -93.29 40.30 -17.88
N ASP A 372 -93.93 39.15 -17.68
CA ASP A 372 -93.56 37.92 -18.38
C ASP A 372 -94.55 37.69 -19.53
N VAL A 373 -94.23 38.26 -20.70
CA VAL A 373 -94.62 37.79 -22.04
C VAL A 373 -93.43 37.91 -22.96
#